data_AF-A0A0P4R201-F1
#
_entry.id   AF-A0A0P4R201-F1
#
_cell.length_a   1.000
_cell.length_b   1.000
_cell.length_c   1.000
_cell.angle_alpha   90.00
_cell.angle_beta   90.00
_cell.angle_gamma   90.00
#
_symmetry.space_group_name_H-M   'P 1'
#
loop_
_entity.id
_entity.type
_entity.pdbx_description
1 polymer ?
#
loop_
_entity_poly.entity_id
_entity_poly.type
_entity_poly.pdbx_seq_one_letter_code
_entity_poly.pdbx_strand_id
1 'polypeptide(L)'
;MATVELRFSALPEHVRTARLVAAAVARRAGVDEAVLDEVRLAVGEACSRAVGLHESHDIAAPVRVLLIEDEKKFSIEVGDGVTGDSGTARGADAAEGVAESDAEGEDEMGLAVISGLVDDVEVTAGKDGGLIRMTWPTTTTAVLP
;
A
#
# COMPACT_ATOMS: atom_id res chain seq x y z
N MET A 1 9.39 -3.42 18.43
CA MET A 1 8.40 -3.38 17.34
C MET A 1 7.30 -2.41 17.72
N ALA A 2 7.27 -1.24 17.08
CA ALA A 2 6.19 -0.28 17.24
C ALA A 2 5.29 -0.33 15.99
N THR A 3 3.98 -0.19 16.19
CA THR A 3 3.01 -0.31 15.10
C THR A 3 2.03 0.86 15.15
N VAL A 4 1.81 1.49 14.00
CA VAL A 4 0.76 2.49 13.79
C VAL A 4 -0.22 1.92 12.79
N GLU A 5 -1.51 1.96 13.11
CA GLU A 5 -2.58 1.55 12.19
C GLU A 5 -3.40 2.78 11.81
N LEU A 6 -3.58 2.97 10.50
CA LEU A 6 -4.46 3.96 9.92
C LEU A 6 -5.59 3.23 9.19
N ARG A 7 -6.83 3.66 9.45
CA ARG A 7 -8.03 3.18 8.75
C ARG A 7 -8.82 4.36 8.24
N PHE A 8 -9.26 4.31 6.99
CA PHE A 8 -10.03 5.38 6.38
C PHE A 8 -11.05 4.84 5.38
N SER A 9 -12.15 5.56 5.18
CA SER A 9 -13.13 5.24 4.14
C SER A 9 -12.47 5.26 2.77
N ALA A 10 -12.85 4.38 1.85
CA ALA A 10 -12.27 4.34 0.51
C ALA A 10 -12.70 5.55 -0.34
N LEU A 11 -12.09 6.70 -0.07
CA LEU A 11 -12.31 7.96 -0.78
C LEU A 11 -10.95 8.54 -1.21
N PRO A 12 -10.81 8.99 -2.47
CA PRO A 12 -9.55 9.54 -2.98
C PRO A 12 -8.98 10.69 -2.13
N GLU A 13 -9.85 11.46 -1.46
CA GLU A 13 -9.46 12.55 -0.55
C GLU A 13 -8.60 12.09 0.65
N HIS A 14 -8.72 10.83 1.07
CA HIS A 14 -7.99 10.29 2.21
C HIS A 14 -6.60 9.75 1.83
N VAL A 15 -6.32 9.51 0.55
CA VAL A 15 -4.98 9.08 0.07
C VAL A 15 -3.91 10.10 0.45
N ARG A 16 -4.23 11.40 0.35
CA ARG A 16 -3.30 12.47 0.78
C ARG A 16 -2.97 12.38 2.27
N THR A 17 -3.97 12.06 3.10
CA THR A 17 -3.77 11.89 4.55
C THR A 17 -2.88 10.69 4.84
N ALA A 18 -3.10 9.56 4.15
CA ALA A 18 -2.26 8.37 4.29
C ALA A 18 -0.78 8.67 3.97
N ARG A 19 -0.52 9.42 2.88
CA ARG A 19 0.85 9.83 2.49
C ARG A 19 1.53 10.70 3.55
N LEU A 20 0.80 11.63 4.17
CA LEU A 20 1.33 12.50 5.22
C LEU A 20 1.67 11.71 6.49
N VAL A 21 0.78 10.82 6.92
CA VAL A 21 1.02 9.94 8.07
C VAL A 21 2.20 9.02 7.81
N ALA A 22 2.26 8.39 6.62
CA ALA A 22 3.34 7.50 6.26
C ALA A 22 4.71 8.18 6.29
N ALA A 23 4.84 9.35 5.69
CA ALA A 23 6.10 10.09 5.72
C ALA A 23 6.52 10.50 7.14
N ALA A 24 5.56 10.92 7.97
CA ALA A 24 5.84 11.30 9.36
C ALA A 24 6.32 10.10 10.19
N VAL A 25 5.69 8.93 10.01
CA VAL A 25 6.07 7.70 10.71
C VAL A 25 7.40 7.14 10.18
N ALA A 26 7.62 7.14 8.86
CA ALA A 26 8.87 6.70 8.24
C ALA A 26 10.07 7.53 8.72
N ARG A 27 9.94 8.86 8.72
CA ARG A 27 10.97 9.77 9.27
C ARG A 27 11.27 9.45 10.73
N ARG A 28 10.23 9.22 11.54
CA ARG A 28 10.39 8.86 12.97
C ARG A 28 11.11 7.52 13.13
N ALA A 29 10.82 6.55 12.26
CA ALA A 29 11.43 5.22 12.25
C ALA A 29 12.89 5.22 11.73
N GLY A 30 13.43 6.35 11.28
CA GLY A 30 14.81 6.46 10.80
C GLY A 30 15.02 6.05 9.34
N VAL A 31 13.96 6.03 8.53
CA VAL A 31 14.09 5.96 7.06
C VAL A 31 14.81 7.22 6.56
N ASP A 32 15.72 7.05 5.60
CA ASP A 32 16.51 8.15 5.04
C ASP A 32 15.59 9.25 4.47
N GLU A 33 15.91 10.51 4.77
CA GLU A 33 15.14 11.65 4.27
C GLU A 33 15.14 11.70 2.73
N ALA A 34 16.20 11.19 2.08
CA ALA A 34 16.33 11.14 0.62
C ALA A 34 15.26 10.28 -0.05
N VAL A 35 14.72 9.25 0.63
CA VAL A 35 13.71 8.34 0.07
C VAL A 35 12.29 8.65 0.55
N LEU A 36 12.08 9.69 1.37
CA LEU A 36 10.73 9.99 1.88
C LEU A 36 9.74 10.46 0.80
N ASP A 37 10.22 11.05 -0.29
CA ASP A 37 9.36 11.37 -1.43
C ASP A 37 8.92 10.10 -2.17
N GLU A 38 9.79 9.10 -2.24
CA GLU A 38 9.51 7.77 -2.78
C GLU A 38 8.50 7.03 -1.90
N VAL A 39 8.67 7.07 -0.56
CA VAL A 39 7.67 6.56 0.40
C VAL A 39 6.29 7.18 0.17
N ARG A 40 6.24 8.51 0.02
CA ARG A 40 4.96 9.21 -0.23
C ARG A 40 4.33 8.79 -1.54
N LEU A 41 5.13 8.56 -2.58
CA LEU A 41 4.61 8.14 -3.89
C LEU A 41 4.11 6.69 -3.83
N ALA A 42 4.92 5.77 -3.31
CA ALA A 42 4.58 4.36 -3.18
C ALA A 42 3.31 4.12 -2.34
N VAL A 43 3.17 4.83 -1.21
CA VAL A 43 1.94 4.79 -0.41
C VAL A 43 0.75 5.39 -1.16
N GLY A 44 0.98 6.42 -1.97
CA GLY A 44 -0.02 7.02 -2.83
C GLY A 44 -0.59 6.00 -3.81
N GLU A 45 0.28 5.34 -4.58
CA GLU A 45 -0.12 4.31 -5.55
C GLU A 45 -0.84 3.15 -4.88
N ALA A 46 -0.29 2.61 -3.79
CA ALA A 46 -0.89 1.48 -3.08
C ALA A 46 -2.28 1.83 -2.50
N CYS A 47 -2.45 3.02 -1.94
CA CYS A 47 -3.74 3.47 -1.42
C CYS A 47 -4.74 3.81 -2.53
N SER A 48 -4.29 4.41 -3.64
CA SER A 48 -5.16 4.69 -4.80
C SER A 48 -5.73 3.40 -5.38
N ARG A 49 -4.89 2.38 -5.56
CA ARG A 49 -5.32 1.04 -5.98
C ARG A 49 -6.35 0.44 -5.02
N ALA A 50 -6.07 0.45 -3.71
CA ALA A 50 -7.03 -0.05 -2.72
C ALA A 50 -8.37 0.70 -2.79
N VAL A 51 -8.35 2.03 -2.94
CA VAL A 51 -9.57 2.84 -3.10
C VAL A 51 -10.33 2.45 -4.37
N GLY A 52 -9.66 2.31 -5.52
CA GLY A 52 -10.29 1.90 -6.78
C GLY A 52 -10.90 0.50 -6.71
N LEU A 53 -10.24 -0.43 -6.02
CA LEU A 53 -10.78 -1.77 -5.76
C LEU A 53 -12.02 -1.73 -4.87
N HIS A 54 -12.03 -0.91 -3.83
CA HIS A 54 -13.23 -0.74 -2.99
C HIS A 54 -14.39 -0.11 -3.76
N GLU A 55 -14.12 0.90 -4.59
CA GLU A 55 -15.14 1.56 -5.41
C GLU A 55 -15.75 0.61 -6.45
N SER A 56 -14.91 -0.21 -7.10
CA SER A 56 -15.37 -1.18 -8.11
C SER A 56 -16.13 -2.38 -7.51
N HIS A 57 -15.84 -2.77 -6.27
CA HIS A 57 -16.45 -3.93 -5.59
C HIS A 57 -17.51 -3.56 -4.54
N ASP A 58 -17.87 -2.28 -4.41
CA ASP A 58 -18.83 -1.75 -3.42
C ASP A 58 -18.48 -2.13 -1.97
N ILE A 59 -17.19 -2.07 -1.63
CA ILE A 59 -16.69 -2.46 -0.30
C ILE A 59 -16.84 -1.29 0.67
N ALA A 60 -17.80 -1.44 1.60
CA ALA A 60 -18.05 -0.45 2.66
C ALA A 60 -17.02 -0.50 3.82
N ALA A 61 -16.19 -1.54 3.89
CA ALA A 61 -15.14 -1.63 4.90
C ALA A 61 -14.04 -0.56 4.65
N PRO A 62 -13.36 -0.06 5.69
CA PRO A 62 -12.30 0.92 5.51
C PRO A 62 -11.02 0.28 4.96
N VAL A 63 -10.29 1.03 4.14
CA VAL A 63 -8.91 0.69 3.74
C VAL A 63 -8.03 0.65 4.99
N ARG A 64 -7.16 -0.36 5.07
CA ARG A 64 -6.26 -0.55 6.21
C ARG A 64 -4.81 -0.31 5.78
N VAL A 65 -4.13 0.57 6.51
CA VAL A 65 -2.70 0.84 6.33
C VAL A 65 -1.97 0.58 7.66
N LEU A 66 -1.06 -0.38 7.66
CA LEU A 66 -0.23 -0.72 8.81
C LEU A 66 1.19 -0.23 8.60
N LEU A 67 1.73 0.53 9.56
CA LEU A 67 3.09 1.04 9.52
C LEU A 67 3.87 0.40 10.67
N ILE A 68 4.89 -0.37 10.32
CA ILE A 68 5.59 -1.30 11.22
C ILE A 68 7.05 -0.87 11.32
N GLU A 69 7.46 -0.50 12.52
CA GLU A 69 8.83 -0.17 12.86
C GLU A 69 9.50 -1.37 13.56
N ASP A 70 10.54 -1.89 12.92
CA ASP A 70 11.40 -2.97 13.39
C ASP A 70 12.84 -2.46 13.57
N GLU A 71 13.75 -3.29 14.10
CA GLU A 71 15.09 -2.82 14.50
C GLU A 71 15.92 -2.21 13.36
N LYS A 72 15.76 -2.72 12.13
CA LYS A 72 16.58 -2.34 10.95
C LYS A 72 15.76 -2.01 9.71
N LYS A 73 14.44 -2.07 9.83
CA LYS A 73 13.53 -1.90 8.70
C LYS A 73 12.24 -1.26 9.13
N PHE A 74 11.65 -0.55 8.19
CA PHE A 74 10.34 0.04 8.29
C PHE A 74 9.48 -0.52 7.17
N SER A 75 8.32 -1.07 7.51
CA SER A 75 7.41 -1.66 6.53
C SER A 75 6.05 -0.96 6.57
N ILE A 76 5.45 -0.78 5.40
CA ILE A 76 4.07 -0.33 5.25
C ILE A 76 3.28 -1.43 4.55
N GLU A 77 2.16 -1.82 5.12
CA GLU A 77 1.22 -2.77 4.52
C GLU A 77 -0.08 -2.04 4.17
N VAL A 78 -0.54 -2.15 2.93
CA VAL A 78 -1.82 -1.62 2.46
C VAL A 78 -2.69 -2.81 2.06
N GLY A 79 -3.81 -2.99 2.76
CA GLY A 79 -4.79 -4.03 2.47
C GLY A 79 -6.03 -3.48 1.79
N ASP A 80 -6.47 -4.15 0.73
CA ASP A 80 -7.67 -3.77 -0.05
C ASP A 80 -8.97 -4.43 0.44
N GLY A 81 -8.91 -5.39 1.35
CA GLY A 81 -10.12 -5.99 1.92
C GLY A 81 -11.02 -6.73 0.92
N VAL A 82 -10.57 -6.94 -0.33
CA VAL A 82 -11.35 -7.57 -1.40
C VAL A 82 -11.34 -9.09 -1.18
N THR A 83 -12.20 -9.57 -0.30
CA THR A 83 -12.35 -11.02 -0.08
C THR A 83 -12.94 -11.67 -1.33
N GLY A 84 -12.25 -12.64 -1.91
CA GLY A 84 -12.59 -13.27 -3.20
C GLY A 84 -13.85 -14.16 -3.21
N ASP A 85 -14.97 -13.72 -2.61
CA ASP A 85 -16.29 -14.36 -2.83
C ASP A 85 -16.81 -14.10 -4.25
N SER A 86 -16.22 -13.13 -4.96
CA SER A 86 -16.15 -13.15 -6.42
C SER A 86 -14.92 -13.98 -6.82
N GLY A 87 -15.11 -15.29 -6.95
CA GLY A 87 -14.05 -16.23 -7.26
C GLY A 87 -13.40 -15.96 -8.62
N THR A 88 -12.29 -15.24 -8.64
CA THR A 88 -11.24 -15.38 -9.64
C THR A 88 -9.88 -15.08 -9.03
N ALA A 89 -9.18 -16.13 -8.60
CA ALA A 89 -7.74 -16.14 -8.71
C ALA A 89 -7.42 -16.07 -10.22
N ARG A 90 -7.22 -14.87 -10.76
CA ARG A 90 -6.71 -14.67 -12.12
C ARG A 90 -5.26 -14.23 -12.05
N GLY A 91 -4.41 -15.22 -11.77
CA GLY A 91 -3.16 -15.28 -12.50
C GLY A 91 -3.50 -15.55 -13.97
N ALA A 92 -2.95 -14.74 -14.86
CA ALA A 92 -2.79 -14.98 -16.30
C ALA A 92 -3.90 -15.80 -16.98
N ASP A 93 -4.94 -15.14 -17.52
CA ASP A 93 -5.52 -15.41 -18.85
C ASP A 93 -6.84 -14.63 -19.06
N ALA A 94 -6.98 -14.12 -20.28
CA ALA A 94 -7.92 -13.09 -20.76
C ALA A 94 -9.43 -13.40 -20.64
N ALA A 95 -10.27 -12.33 -20.51
CA ALA A 95 -11.29 -11.94 -21.50
C ALA A 95 -12.37 -10.98 -20.94
N GLU A 96 -12.49 -9.82 -21.64
CA GLU A 96 -13.68 -9.02 -21.98
C GLU A 96 -14.52 -8.29 -20.91
N GLY A 97 -14.14 -7.02 -20.68
CA GLY A 97 -15.03 -5.93 -20.27
C GLY A 97 -14.41 -4.58 -20.64
N VAL A 98 -15.02 -3.82 -21.57
CA VAL A 98 -14.45 -2.58 -22.16
C VAL A 98 -14.38 -1.37 -21.19
N ALA A 99 -14.49 -1.64 -19.89
CA ALA A 99 -14.29 -0.69 -18.78
C ALA A 99 -13.25 -1.20 -17.76
N GLU A 100 -12.87 -2.49 -17.82
CA GLU A 100 -11.86 -3.10 -16.95
C GLU A 100 -10.43 -2.83 -17.43
N SER A 101 -10.24 -2.55 -18.72
CA SER A 101 -8.91 -2.36 -19.32
C SER A 101 -8.15 -1.13 -18.84
N ASP A 102 -8.85 -0.04 -18.52
CA ASP A 102 -8.21 1.19 -18.02
C ASP A 102 -7.84 1.06 -16.54
N ALA A 103 -8.73 0.50 -15.71
CA ALA A 103 -8.46 0.27 -14.30
C ALA A 103 -7.37 -0.78 -14.07
N GLU A 104 -7.39 -1.89 -14.82
CA GLU A 104 -6.33 -2.90 -14.80
C GLU A 104 -4.98 -2.32 -15.25
N GLY A 105 -4.99 -1.43 -16.25
CA GLY A 105 -3.78 -0.74 -16.74
C GLY A 105 -3.21 0.28 -15.76
N GLU A 106 -4.07 1.06 -15.09
CA GLU A 106 -3.69 1.97 -14.01
C GLU A 106 -3.10 1.22 -12.81
N ASP A 107 -3.71 0.09 -12.46
CA ASP A 107 -3.27 -0.80 -11.39
C ASP A 107 -1.91 -1.43 -11.67
N GLU A 108 -1.65 -1.87 -12.90
CA GLU A 108 -0.35 -2.40 -13.32
C GLU A 108 0.71 -1.30 -13.32
N MET A 109 0.38 -0.11 -13.82
CA MET A 109 1.27 1.05 -13.80
C MET A 109 1.64 1.46 -12.37
N GLY A 110 0.67 1.52 -11.46
CA GLY A 110 0.90 1.83 -10.05
C GLY A 110 1.82 0.83 -9.36
N LEU A 111 1.64 -0.48 -9.61
CA LEU A 111 2.53 -1.52 -9.10
C LEU A 111 3.95 -1.42 -9.69
N ALA A 112 4.07 -1.09 -10.98
CA ALA A 112 5.37 -0.86 -11.59
C ALA A 112 6.09 0.35 -10.98
N VAL A 113 5.36 1.44 -10.69
CA VAL A 113 5.88 2.62 -9.98
C VAL A 113 6.36 2.24 -8.58
N ILE A 114 5.54 1.51 -7.80
CA ILE A 114 5.94 1.03 -6.46
C ILE A 114 7.23 0.22 -6.55
N SER A 115 7.28 -0.76 -7.46
CA SER A 115 8.42 -1.66 -7.63
C SER A 115 9.72 -0.94 -8.02
N GLY A 116 9.62 0.22 -8.67
CA GLY A 116 10.77 1.06 -9.01
C GLY A 116 11.24 2.00 -7.90
N LEU A 117 10.48 2.15 -6.81
CA LEU A 117 10.71 3.13 -5.75
C LEU A 117 11.07 2.52 -4.39
N VAL A 118 10.65 1.29 -4.12
CA VAL A 118 10.82 0.67 -2.80
C VAL A 118 11.91 -0.39 -2.82
N ASP A 119 12.63 -0.54 -1.71
CA ASP A 119 13.74 -1.51 -1.64
C ASP A 119 13.25 -2.96 -1.72
N ASP A 120 12.08 -3.24 -1.13
CA ASP A 120 11.43 -4.54 -1.15
C ASP A 120 9.91 -4.38 -1.21
N VAL A 121 9.28 -5.06 -2.18
CA VAL A 121 7.83 -5.10 -2.35
C VAL A 121 7.36 -6.54 -2.43
N GLU A 122 6.32 -6.85 -1.66
CA GLU A 122 5.60 -8.11 -1.74
C GLU A 122 4.12 -7.83 -1.95
N VAL A 123 3.55 -8.47 -2.97
CA VAL A 123 2.12 -8.44 -3.24
C VAL A 123 1.57 -9.83 -2.97
N THR A 124 0.62 -9.93 -2.04
CA THR A 124 -0.01 -11.20 -1.67
C THR A 124 -1.52 -11.07 -1.79
N ALA A 125 -2.19 -12.18 -2.07
CA ALA A 125 -3.64 -12.29 -2.02
C ALA A 125 -4.01 -13.35 -0.98
N GLY A 126 -4.85 -12.98 -0.03
CA GLY A 126 -5.28 -13.81 1.08
C GLY A 126 -6.78 -13.87 1.23
N LYS A 127 -7.23 -14.54 2.31
CA LYS A 127 -8.65 -14.60 2.66
C LYS A 127 -9.26 -13.23 2.96
N ASP A 128 -8.42 -12.30 3.40
CA ASP A 128 -8.79 -10.93 3.78
C ASP A 128 -8.55 -9.92 2.64
N GLY A 129 -8.31 -10.39 1.40
CA GLY A 129 -8.04 -9.57 0.22
C GLY A 129 -6.56 -9.49 -0.17
N GLY A 130 -6.26 -8.58 -1.09
CA GLY A 130 -4.89 -8.26 -1.50
C GLY A 130 -4.17 -7.41 -0.46
N LEU A 131 -2.86 -7.63 -0.36
CA LEU A 131 -1.97 -6.93 0.56
C LEU A 131 -0.69 -6.56 -0.20
N ILE A 132 -0.40 -5.26 -0.23
CA ILE A 132 0.87 -4.73 -0.72
C ILE A 132 1.72 -4.36 0.49
N ARG A 133 2.84 -5.08 0.67
CA ARG A 133 3.85 -4.79 1.69
C ARG A 133 5.06 -4.15 1.03
N MET A 134 5.41 -2.95 1.49
CA MET A 134 6.58 -2.20 1.05
C MET A 134 7.54 -2.03 2.23
N THR A 135 8.85 -2.18 2.00
CA THR A 135 9.85 -2.11 3.07
C THR A 135 11.03 -1.23 2.68
N TRP A 136 11.54 -0.48 3.66
CA TRP A 136 12.74 0.35 3.57
C TRP A 136 13.69 0.04 4.73
N PRO A 137 15.02 0.16 4.54
CA PRO A 137 15.98 0.05 5.63
C PRO A 137 15.89 1.29 6.54
N THR A 138 16.13 1.09 7.84
CA THR A 138 16.22 2.19 8.79
C THR A 138 17.67 2.43 9.18
N THR A 139 18.06 3.70 9.23
CA THR A 139 19.35 4.14 9.76
C THR A 139 19.21 4.37 11.27
N THR A 140 18.85 3.33 12.02
CA THR A 140 18.80 3.42 13.48
C THR A 140 20.22 3.61 14.03
N THR A 141 20.62 4.87 14.25
CA THR A 141 21.59 5.18 15.31
C THR A 141 20.80 5.11 16.61
N ALA A 142 21.01 4.05 17.38
CA ALA A 142 20.39 3.88 18.70
C ALA A 142 20.73 5.10 19.58
N VAL A 143 19.79 6.03 19.73
CA VAL A 143 19.85 7.02 20.81
C VAL A 143 19.32 6.30 22.05
N LEU A 144 20.23 5.69 22.80
CA LEU A 144 19.95 5.19 24.13
C LEU A 144 19.70 6.39 25.07
N PRO A 145 18.65 6.34 25.92
CA PRO A 145 18.40 7.36 26.95
C PRO A 145 19.45 7.34 28.07
#